data_AF-G5C824-F1
#
_entry.id   AF-G5C824-F1
#
_cell.length_a   1.000
_cell.length_b   1.000
_cell.length_c   1.000
_cell.angle_alpha   90.00
_cell.angle_beta   90.00
_cell.angle_gamma   90.00
#
_symmetry.space_group_name_H-M   'P 1'
#
loop_
_entity.id
_entity.type
_entity.pdbx_description
1 polymer ?
#
loop_
_entity_poly.entity_id
_entity_poly.type
_entity_poly.pdbx_seq_one_letter_code
_entity_poly.pdbx_strand_id
1 'polypeptide(L)'
;MRPPGLGGHLWLLLPPLLLAGLSAAPQSFSPSLRSWSGAPCRLSRTESERRCLAPGQAPGSALCHGRGRCDCGVCICHVTEPGTYFGPLCECHEWVCETYDGDTCAGHGTCDCGKCKCDLGWSGDACQYPTNCNLTKKKSNQMCKNSQDIVCSNAGTCHCGRCKCDDSDGNGLVYGKFCECDDRECIDDETEEICGAHLQELGRQSCRLSSVVMGKVLSCSLGLGTAPIGPTFRHA
;
A
#
# COMPACT_ATOMS: atom_id res chain seq x y z
N MET A 1 18.88 32.91 64.42
CA MET A 1 18.66 34.36 64.55
C MET A 1 17.35 34.70 63.85
N ARG A 2 16.36 35.18 64.61
CA ARG A 2 15.14 35.85 64.11
C ARG A 2 15.41 37.36 64.20
N PRO A 3 14.72 38.20 63.42
CA PRO A 3 13.74 39.03 64.12
C PRO A 3 12.39 39.16 63.37
N PRO A 4 11.35 39.71 64.06
CA PRO A 4 9.95 39.72 63.64
C PRO A 4 9.40 41.13 63.35
N GLY A 5 8.18 41.20 62.80
CA GLY A 5 7.26 42.35 62.87
C GLY A 5 5.89 41.90 62.38
N LEU A 6 4.90 41.69 63.26
CA LEU A 6 3.89 42.65 63.75
C LEU A 6 3.11 43.32 62.60
N GLY A 7 1.78 43.31 62.51
CA GLY A 7 0.74 42.97 63.50
C GLY A 7 -0.59 42.71 62.79
N GLY A 8 -1.54 42.16 63.55
CA GLY A 8 -2.85 41.73 63.06
C GLY A 8 -3.97 42.77 63.20
N HIS A 9 -5.20 42.22 63.14
CA HIS A 9 -6.54 42.82 63.35
C HIS A 9 -7.21 43.34 62.06
N LEU A 10 -8.49 43.11 61.75
CA LEU A 10 -9.60 42.39 62.38
C LEU A 10 -10.80 42.44 61.38
N TRP A 11 -11.34 41.26 61.02
CA TRP A 11 -12.75 40.94 60.70
C TRP A 11 -13.49 41.61 59.52
N LEU A 12 -14.21 40.78 58.71
CA LEU A 12 -15.69 40.76 58.64
C LEU A 12 -16.20 39.78 57.54
N LEU A 13 -16.81 38.67 57.99
CA LEU A 13 -18.05 37.97 57.56
C LEU A 13 -18.51 37.92 56.06
N LEU A 14 -18.54 36.67 55.51
CA LEU A 14 -19.57 35.93 54.71
C LEU A 14 -20.22 36.57 53.43
N PRO A 15 -20.84 35.82 52.46
CA PRO A 15 -21.08 34.36 52.30
C PRO A 15 -20.71 33.79 50.89
N PRO A 16 -20.96 32.49 50.58
CA PRO A 16 -20.40 31.81 49.40
C PRO A 16 -21.33 31.90 48.18
N LEU A 17 -20.76 32.11 46.98
CA LEU A 17 -21.47 31.85 45.72
C LEU A 17 -20.75 30.79 44.89
N LEU A 18 -21.47 29.69 44.73
CA LEU A 18 -21.36 28.66 43.72
C LEU A 18 -21.06 29.25 42.34
N LEU A 19 -19.96 28.83 41.72
CA LEU A 19 -19.90 28.70 40.26
C LEU A 19 -19.38 27.32 39.91
N ALA A 20 -20.29 26.61 39.24
CA ALA A 20 -20.17 25.26 38.75
C ALA A 20 -18.87 25.02 37.98
N GLY A 21 -18.32 23.82 38.16
CA GLY A 21 -17.20 23.33 37.38
C GLY A 21 -17.55 23.29 35.89
N LEU A 22 -16.75 23.98 35.09
CA LEU A 22 -16.58 23.65 33.69
C LEU A 22 -15.40 22.69 33.60
N SER A 23 -15.71 21.41 33.52
CA SER A 23 -14.78 20.40 33.04
C SER A 23 -14.34 20.78 31.63
N ALA A 24 -13.13 21.32 31.51
CA ALA A 24 -12.42 21.40 30.25
C ALA A 24 -12.01 19.97 29.85
N ALA A 25 -12.93 19.23 29.24
CA ALA A 25 -12.57 18.04 28.50
C ALA A 25 -11.82 18.50 27.25
N PRO A 26 -10.58 18.03 26.98
CA PRO A 26 -9.93 18.28 25.71
C PRO A 26 -10.80 17.65 24.63
N GLN A 27 -11.14 18.44 23.62
CA GLN A 27 -11.83 17.96 22.43
C GLN A 27 -10.88 16.97 21.75
N SER A 28 -11.10 15.69 22.04
CA SER A 28 -10.51 14.60 21.30
C SER A 28 -11.04 14.72 19.88
N PHE A 29 -10.23 15.29 18.99
CA PHE A 29 -10.50 15.32 17.57
C PHE A 29 -10.54 13.89 17.06
N SER A 30 -11.73 13.29 16.99
CA SER A 30 -11.95 12.04 16.27
C SER A 30 -12.11 12.35 14.78
N PRO A 31 -11.16 11.95 13.90
CA PRO A 31 -11.40 11.99 12.48
C PRO A 31 -12.30 10.81 12.12
N SER A 32 -13.61 11.04 12.09
CA SER A 32 -14.58 10.10 11.54
C SER A 32 -15.70 10.86 10.86
N LEU A 33 -15.36 11.55 9.77
CA LEU A 33 -16.32 11.91 8.74
C LEU A 33 -16.31 10.79 7.69
N ARG A 34 -16.87 9.64 8.06
CA ARG A 34 -17.46 8.76 7.04
C ARG A 34 -18.74 9.43 6.59
N SER A 35 -18.70 9.96 5.37
CA SER A 35 -19.86 10.57 4.70
C SER A 35 -21.01 9.57 4.68
N TRP A 36 -22.10 9.90 5.36
CA TRP A 36 -23.35 9.16 5.27
C TRP A 36 -23.96 9.43 3.90
N SER A 37 -24.20 8.37 3.13
CA SER A 37 -24.91 8.41 1.85
C SER A 37 -26.32 8.98 2.08
N GLY A 38 -26.50 10.30 1.99
CA GLY A 38 -27.80 10.96 2.17
C GLY A 38 -27.80 12.32 2.89
N ALA A 39 -26.67 12.83 3.40
CA ALA A 39 -26.62 14.19 3.94
C ALA A 39 -26.55 15.24 2.80
N PRO A 40 -27.33 16.33 2.85
CA PRO A 40 -27.25 17.40 1.86
C PRO A 40 -25.88 18.09 1.91
N CYS A 41 -25.32 18.39 0.74
CA CYS A 41 -24.04 19.09 0.64
C CYS A 41 -24.12 20.49 1.26
N ARG A 42 -23.22 20.78 2.21
CA ARG A 42 -23.13 22.11 2.85
C ARG A 42 -22.30 23.13 2.07
N LEU A 43 -21.59 22.70 1.03
CA LEU A 43 -20.72 23.58 0.23
C LEU A 43 -21.51 24.24 -0.90
N SER A 44 -21.11 25.47 -1.25
CA SER A 44 -21.55 26.07 -2.53
C SER A 44 -20.98 25.25 -3.69
N ARG A 45 -21.65 25.31 -4.86
CA ARG A 45 -21.18 24.62 -6.08
C ARG A 45 -19.72 24.97 -6.40
N THR A 46 -19.40 26.26 -6.42
CA THR A 46 -18.04 26.73 -6.73
C THR A 46 -17.01 26.28 -5.70
N GLU A 47 -17.38 26.17 -4.42
CA GLU A 47 -16.47 25.67 -3.39
C GLU A 47 -16.27 24.16 -3.47
N SER A 48 -17.34 23.40 -3.75
CA SER A 48 -17.25 21.97 -4.07
C SER A 48 -16.31 21.73 -5.25
N GLU A 49 -16.51 22.45 -6.36
CA GLU A 49 -15.68 22.32 -7.57
C GLU A 49 -14.20 22.67 -7.28
N ARG A 50 -13.94 23.71 -6.48
CA ARG A 50 -12.56 24.07 -6.08
C ARG A 50 -11.81 22.97 -5.34
N ARG A 51 -12.49 22.16 -4.53
CA ARG A 51 -11.86 21.04 -3.81
C ARG A 51 -11.53 19.85 -4.71
N CYS A 52 -12.15 19.77 -5.89
CA CYS A 52 -11.95 18.71 -6.88
C CYS A 52 -11.03 19.13 -8.05
N LEU A 53 -10.50 20.37 -8.04
CA LEU A 53 -9.54 20.85 -9.03
C LEU A 53 -8.12 20.48 -8.62
N ALA A 54 -7.29 20.06 -9.58
CA ALA A 54 -5.89 19.82 -9.30
C ALA A 54 -5.13 21.14 -9.05
N PRO A 55 -4.05 21.12 -8.25
CA PRO A 55 -3.23 22.30 -8.00
C PRO A 55 -2.73 22.93 -9.31
N GLY A 56 -2.87 24.25 -9.45
CA GLY A 56 -2.42 24.99 -10.62
C GLY A 56 -3.37 25.00 -11.83
N GLN A 57 -4.54 24.33 -11.75
CA GLN A 57 -5.55 24.39 -12.81
C GLN A 57 -6.49 25.58 -12.67
N ALA A 58 -6.91 26.15 -13.81
CA ALA A 58 -7.84 27.27 -13.87
C ALA A 58 -9.29 26.85 -13.51
N PRO A 59 -10.14 27.75 -12.99
CA PRO A 59 -11.57 27.47 -12.82
C PRO A 59 -12.21 27.05 -14.15
N GLY A 60 -13.00 25.98 -14.13
CA GLY A 60 -13.59 25.38 -15.34
C GLY A 60 -12.73 24.29 -16.01
N SER A 61 -11.55 23.98 -15.47
CA SER A 61 -10.79 22.79 -15.86
C SER A 61 -11.49 21.49 -15.44
N ALA A 62 -11.05 20.36 -16.00
CA ALA A 62 -11.58 19.05 -15.65
C ALA A 62 -11.42 18.75 -14.15
N LEU A 63 -12.53 18.47 -13.48
CA LEU A 63 -12.56 18.05 -12.08
C LEU A 63 -12.10 16.61 -11.95
N CYS A 64 -11.47 16.25 -10.83
CA CYS A 64 -11.05 14.88 -10.55
C CYS A 64 -10.18 14.28 -11.68
N HIS A 65 -9.30 15.11 -12.25
CA HIS A 65 -8.48 14.78 -13.43
C HIS A 65 -9.28 14.27 -14.65
N GLY A 66 -10.59 14.57 -14.74
CA GLY A 66 -11.48 14.04 -15.77
C GLY A 66 -11.80 12.54 -15.63
N ARG A 67 -11.45 11.94 -14.50
CA ARG A 67 -11.53 10.50 -14.22
C ARG A 67 -12.49 10.16 -13.09
N GLY A 68 -13.36 11.11 -12.74
CA GLY A 68 -14.36 10.92 -11.71
C GLY A 68 -15.39 12.04 -11.69
N ARG A 69 -16.39 11.86 -10.82
CA ARG A 69 -17.41 12.87 -10.52
C ARG A 69 -17.06 13.57 -9.21
N CYS A 70 -17.14 14.90 -9.19
CA CYS A 70 -17.05 15.66 -7.94
C CYS A 70 -18.39 15.64 -7.21
N ASP A 71 -18.42 15.12 -5.98
CA ASP A 71 -19.58 15.10 -5.10
C ASP A 71 -19.25 15.80 -3.78
N CYS A 72 -19.80 16.99 -3.56
CA CYS A 72 -19.58 17.82 -2.37
C CYS A 72 -18.10 18.03 -1.98
N GLY A 73 -17.24 18.23 -2.98
CA GLY A 73 -15.81 18.45 -2.79
C GLY A 73 -14.99 17.18 -2.56
N VAL A 74 -15.58 16.01 -2.81
CA VAL A 74 -14.91 14.71 -2.82
C VAL A 74 -15.00 14.13 -4.23
N CYS A 75 -13.88 13.63 -4.77
CA CYS A 75 -13.91 12.94 -6.05
C CYS A 75 -14.35 11.48 -5.88
N ILE A 76 -15.37 11.10 -6.63
CA ILE A 76 -15.83 9.72 -6.80
C ILE A 76 -15.26 9.22 -8.12
N CYS A 77 -14.23 8.40 -8.05
CA CYS A 77 -13.50 7.95 -9.22
C CYS A 77 -14.30 6.96 -10.07
N HIS A 78 -14.10 7.03 -11.38
CA HIS A 78 -14.68 6.08 -12.30
C HIS A 78 -14.01 4.71 -12.13
N VAL A 79 -14.85 3.68 -12.11
CA VAL A 79 -14.44 2.29 -12.22
C VAL A 79 -14.67 1.92 -13.68
N THR A 80 -13.59 1.78 -14.45
CA THR A 80 -13.62 1.40 -15.87
C THR A 80 -12.86 0.10 -16.05
N GLU A 81 -13.21 -0.71 -17.04
CA GLU A 81 -12.38 -1.86 -17.43
C GLU A 81 -11.55 -1.46 -18.66
N PRO A 82 -10.21 -1.60 -18.65
CA PRO A 82 -9.35 -2.07 -17.55
C PRO A 82 -8.89 -0.92 -16.62
N GLY A 83 -9.08 -1.11 -15.32
CA GLY A 83 -8.47 -0.28 -14.28
C GLY A 83 -9.40 0.72 -13.59
N THR A 84 -9.37 0.68 -12.26
CA THR A 84 -10.05 1.65 -11.40
C THR A 84 -9.13 2.84 -11.16
N TYR A 85 -9.67 4.06 -11.25
CA TYR A 85 -8.90 5.24 -10.83
C TYR A 85 -8.98 5.44 -9.33
N PHE A 86 -7.88 5.90 -8.74
CA PHE A 86 -7.70 6.03 -7.31
C PHE A 86 -7.03 7.36 -6.96
N GLY A 87 -7.02 7.69 -5.67
CA GLY A 87 -6.49 8.94 -5.15
C GLY A 87 -7.59 9.99 -4.88
N PRO A 88 -7.29 11.02 -4.08
CA PRO A 88 -8.25 12.04 -3.67
C PRO A 88 -8.83 12.85 -4.84
N LEU A 89 -8.11 12.92 -5.97
CA LEU A 89 -8.54 13.59 -7.19
C LEU A 89 -8.59 12.63 -8.39
N CYS A 90 -8.63 11.32 -8.19
CA CYS A 90 -8.58 10.30 -9.25
C CYS A 90 -7.36 10.47 -10.17
N GLU A 91 -6.22 10.83 -9.57
CA GLU A 91 -4.97 11.10 -10.26
C GLU A 91 -4.22 9.82 -10.66
N CYS A 92 -4.46 8.71 -9.97
CA CYS A 92 -3.77 7.45 -10.15
C CYS A 92 -4.64 6.44 -10.92
N HIS A 93 -4.05 5.65 -11.81
CA HIS A 93 -4.73 4.56 -12.53
C HIS A 93 -4.45 3.18 -11.91
N GLU A 94 -3.39 3.07 -11.12
CA GLU A 94 -3.00 1.85 -10.42
C GLU A 94 -2.51 2.24 -9.02
N TRP A 95 -3.19 1.78 -7.96
CA TRP A 95 -2.78 2.03 -6.56
C TRP A 95 -2.01 0.86 -5.95
N VAL A 96 -1.88 -0.23 -6.69
CA VAL A 96 -1.16 -1.42 -6.24
C VAL A 96 0.31 -1.16 -6.48
N CYS A 97 1.05 -0.89 -5.41
CA CYS A 97 2.50 -0.81 -5.46
C CYS A 97 3.13 -2.20 -5.43
N GLU A 98 4.38 -2.27 -5.91
CA GLU A 98 5.16 -3.49 -5.87
C GLU A 98 5.29 -4.06 -4.45
N THR A 99 5.29 -5.37 -4.39
CA THR A 99 5.40 -6.13 -3.14
C THR A 99 6.64 -7.02 -3.19
N TYR A 100 7.37 -7.07 -2.09
CA TYR A 100 8.52 -7.97 -1.94
C TYR A 100 8.36 -8.76 -0.64
N ASP A 101 8.52 -10.09 -0.72
CA ASP A 101 8.39 -11.00 0.43
C ASP A 101 7.05 -10.87 1.19
N GLY A 102 5.98 -10.47 0.50
CA GLY A 102 4.63 -10.32 1.06
C GLY A 102 4.28 -8.90 1.51
N ASP A 103 5.24 -7.98 1.57
CA ASP A 103 5.01 -6.60 2.03
C ASP A 103 5.04 -5.60 0.87
N THR A 104 4.06 -4.70 0.84
CA THR A 104 4.03 -3.56 -0.08
C THR A 104 5.22 -2.65 0.19
N CYS A 105 5.95 -2.29 -0.86
CA CYS A 105 7.20 -1.54 -0.77
C CYS A 105 8.20 -2.15 0.22
N ALA A 106 8.18 -3.47 0.39
CA ALA A 106 9.01 -4.23 1.32
C ALA A 106 8.96 -3.73 2.79
N GLY A 107 7.93 -2.94 3.16
CA GLY A 107 7.87 -2.25 4.45
C GLY A 107 8.90 -1.12 4.63
N HIS A 108 9.54 -0.66 3.55
CA HIS A 108 10.63 0.31 3.52
C HIS A 108 10.35 1.50 2.59
N GLY A 109 9.08 1.84 2.43
CA GLY A 109 8.65 2.97 1.64
C GLY A 109 7.16 3.22 1.74
N THR A 110 6.74 4.34 1.17
CA THR A 110 5.34 4.72 1.06
C THR A 110 4.86 4.49 -0.37
N CYS A 111 3.70 3.86 -0.55
CA CYS A 111 3.08 3.70 -1.85
C CYS A 111 2.46 5.03 -2.32
N ASP A 112 2.85 5.50 -3.50
CA ASP A 112 2.34 6.72 -4.14
C ASP A 112 1.97 6.43 -5.59
N CYS A 113 0.66 6.39 -5.89
CA CYS A 113 0.12 6.06 -7.23
C CYS A 113 0.79 4.84 -7.89
N GLY A 114 0.87 3.71 -7.18
CA GLY A 114 1.42 2.47 -7.74
C GLY A 114 2.95 2.41 -7.77
N LYS A 115 3.63 3.45 -7.28
CA LYS A 115 5.10 3.46 -7.15
C LYS A 115 5.53 3.56 -5.70
N CYS A 116 6.55 2.79 -5.34
CA CYS A 116 7.13 2.89 -4.02
C CYS A 116 8.09 4.09 -3.92
N LYS A 117 7.83 4.98 -2.97
CA LYS A 117 8.79 5.99 -2.51
C LYS A 117 9.59 5.41 -1.36
N CYS A 118 10.82 5.02 -1.64
CA CYS A 118 11.66 4.35 -0.65
C CYS A 118 12.14 5.29 0.45
N ASP A 119 12.18 4.76 1.66
CA ASP A 119 12.77 5.42 2.81
C ASP A 119 14.28 5.59 2.62
N LEU A 120 14.87 6.51 3.38
CA LEU A 120 16.32 6.72 3.37
C LEU A 120 17.06 5.41 3.68
N GLY A 121 17.99 5.04 2.81
CA GLY A 121 18.74 3.79 2.95
C GLY A 121 18.19 2.60 2.17
N TRP A 122 17.11 2.78 1.40
CA TRP A 122 16.45 1.73 0.63
C TRP A 122 16.32 2.09 -0.86
N SER A 123 16.28 1.06 -1.72
CA SER A 123 16.18 1.21 -3.18
C SER A 123 15.56 -0.02 -3.85
N GLY A 124 15.27 0.10 -5.15
CA GLY A 124 14.54 -0.89 -5.94
C GLY A 124 13.06 -0.54 -6.08
N ASP A 125 12.37 -1.16 -7.02
CA ASP A 125 10.98 -0.83 -7.36
C ASP A 125 9.99 -1.13 -6.21
N ALA A 126 10.34 -2.12 -5.38
CA ALA A 126 9.62 -2.47 -4.16
C ALA A 126 10.37 -2.01 -2.90
N CYS A 127 11.38 -1.13 -3.00
CA CYS A 127 12.24 -0.73 -1.88
C CYS A 127 12.92 -1.88 -1.14
N GLN A 128 13.16 -2.98 -1.85
CA GLN A 128 13.64 -4.22 -1.27
C GLN A 128 15.14 -4.19 -0.95
N TYR A 129 15.95 -3.36 -1.60
CA TYR A 129 17.40 -3.38 -1.44
C TYR A 129 17.88 -2.32 -0.46
N PRO A 130 18.74 -2.68 0.51
CA PRO A 130 19.39 -1.67 1.33
C PRO A 130 20.51 -1.03 0.51
N THR A 131 20.64 0.29 0.57
CA THR A 131 21.68 1.02 -0.18
C THR A 131 23.08 0.82 0.41
N ASN A 132 23.18 0.46 1.70
CA ASN A 132 24.43 0.13 2.35
C ASN A 132 24.43 -1.29 2.91
N CYS A 133 25.56 -1.98 2.75
CA CYS A 133 25.70 -3.38 3.12
C CYS A 133 26.63 -3.56 4.32
N ASN A 134 26.05 -3.77 5.50
CA ASN A 134 26.82 -4.07 6.71
C ASN A 134 27.05 -5.58 6.92
N LEU A 135 26.77 -6.41 5.91
CA LEU A 135 26.94 -7.86 5.95
C LEU A 135 28.21 -8.28 5.21
N THR A 136 28.89 -9.30 5.73
CA THR A 136 29.95 -9.98 4.97
C THR A 136 29.33 -10.77 3.82
N LYS A 137 30.08 -10.96 2.72
CA LYS A 137 29.62 -11.76 1.57
C LYS A 137 29.10 -13.15 1.97
N LYS A 138 29.78 -13.81 2.93
CA LYS A 138 29.36 -15.11 3.45
C LYS A 138 27.99 -15.04 4.17
N LYS A 139 27.79 -14.05 5.04
CA LYS A 139 26.53 -13.88 5.78
C LYS A 139 25.39 -13.46 4.85
N SER A 140 25.67 -12.57 3.90
CA SER A 140 24.74 -12.18 2.83
C SER A 140 24.28 -13.41 2.04
N ASN A 141 25.22 -14.17 1.48
CA ASN A 141 24.89 -15.35 0.67
C ASN A 141 24.06 -16.38 1.44
N GLN A 142 24.29 -16.56 2.74
CA GLN A 142 23.52 -17.50 3.55
C GLN A 142 22.02 -17.15 3.61
N MET A 143 21.65 -15.87 3.51
CA MET A 143 20.24 -15.42 3.49
C MET A 143 19.60 -15.53 2.10
N CYS A 144 20.41 -15.65 1.05
CA CYS A 144 19.96 -15.80 -0.33
C CYS A 144 19.86 -17.26 -0.78
N LYS A 145 20.09 -18.22 0.11
CA LYS A 145 19.98 -19.64 -0.20
C LYS A 145 18.54 -20.10 -0.10
N ASN A 146 18.09 -20.83 -1.13
CA ASN A 146 16.82 -21.54 -1.11
C ASN A 146 16.92 -22.85 -0.31
N SER A 147 15.84 -23.66 -0.31
CA SER A 147 15.79 -24.95 0.39
C SER A 147 16.78 -26.00 -0.11
N GLN A 148 17.39 -25.80 -1.28
CA GLN A 148 18.40 -26.67 -1.89
C GLN A 148 19.82 -26.16 -1.64
N ASP A 149 20.00 -25.16 -0.75
CA ASP A 149 21.27 -24.49 -0.46
C ASP A 149 21.87 -23.72 -1.66
N ILE A 150 21.08 -23.48 -2.71
CA ILE A 150 21.47 -22.74 -3.92
C ILE A 150 21.20 -21.25 -3.71
N VAL A 151 22.21 -20.41 -3.98
CA VAL A 151 22.09 -18.95 -3.87
C VAL A 151 21.35 -18.41 -5.09
N CYS A 152 20.23 -17.72 -4.87
CA CYS A 152 19.44 -17.05 -5.91
C CYS A 152 19.14 -17.93 -7.14
N SER A 153 18.92 -19.23 -6.92
CA SER A 153 18.64 -20.24 -7.95
C SER A 153 19.64 -20.24 -9.13
N ASN A 154 20.85 -19.69 -8.94
CA ASN A 154 21.83 -19.40 -9.99
C ASN A 154 21.32 -18.49 -11.13
N ALA A 155 20.20 -17.78 -10.94
CA ALA A 155 19.58 -16.87 -11.91
C ALA A 155 19.61 -15.41 -11.41
N GLY A 156 20.63 -15.08 -10.63
CA GLY A 156 20.80 -13.76 -10.04
C GLY A 156 21.99 -13.66 -9.10
N THR A 157 22.16 -12.48 -8.53
CA THR A 157 23.24 -12.16 -7.60
C THR A 157 22.70 -11.81 -6.22
N CYS A 158 23.38 -12.26 -5.16
CA CYS A 158 22.98 -11.93 -3.79
C CYS A 158 23.57 -10.60 -3.35
N HIS A 159 22.70 -9.64 -3.01
CA HIS A 159 23.06 -8.33 -2.48
C HIS A 159 22.43 -8.12 -1.09
N CYS A 160 23.27 -8.09 -0.06
CA CYS A 160 22.86 -7.85 1.34
C CYS A 160 21.73 -8.75 1.83
N GLY A 161 21.80 -10.03 1.50
CA GLY A 161 20.84 -11.03 1.91
C GLY A 161 19.55 -11.07 1.08
N ARG A 162 19.52 -10.37 -0.06
CA ARG A 162 18.40 -10.42 -1.01
C ARG A 162 18.90 -10.69 -2.42
N CYS A 163 18.16 -11.48 -3.17
CA CYS A 163 18.51 -11.78 -4.56
C CYS A 163 18.10 -10.64 -5.47
N LYS A 164 19.05 -10.23 -6.33
CA LYS A 164 18.82 -9.39 -7.49
C LYS A 164 18.86 -10.30 -8.71
N CYS A 165 17.69 -10.57 -9.27
CA CYS A 165 17.55 -11.46 -10.41
C CYS A 165 18.12 -10.82 -11.68
N ASP A 166 18.65 -11.68 -12.55
CA ASP A 166 19.25 -11.23 -13.79
C ASP A 166 18.14 -10.84 -14.79
N ASP A 167 18.28 -9.67 -15.40
CA ASP A 167 17.35 -9.17 -16.42
C ASP A 167 17.87 -9.65 -17.79
N SER A 168 17.08 -10.48 -18.48
CA SER A 168 17.50 -11.08 -19.74
C SER A 168 17.07 -10.21 -20.93
N ASP A 169 17.85 -9.18 -21.29
CA ASP A 169 17.79 -8.36 -22.52
C ASP A 169 16.51 -8.48 -23.40
N GLY A 170 15.32 -8.29 -22.83
CA GLY A 170 14.02 -8.33 -23.54
C GLY A 170 13.46 -9.70 -23.93
N ASN A 171 14.07 -10.82 -23.52
CA ASN A 171 13.62 -12.18 -23.86
C ASN A 171 12.85 -12.88 -22.73
N GLY A 172 12.64 -12.23 -21.59
CA GLY A 172 11.82 -12.69 -20.45
C GLY A 172 12.31 -12.16 -19.10
N LEU A 173 11.49 -12.35 -18.07
CA LEU A 173 11.66 -11.88 -16.70
C LEU A 173 11.93 -13.04 -15.73
N VAL A 174 13.07 -12.97 -15.04
CA VAL A 174 13.36 -13.80 -13.87
C VAL A 174 12.95 -13.06 -12.60
N TYR A 175 12.14 -13.70 -11.75
CA TYR A 175 11.60 -13.08 -10.56
C TYR A 175 11.45 -14.08 -9.39
N GLY A 176 10.99 -13.59 -8.24
CA GLY A 176 10.86 -14.37 -7.01
C GLY A 176 11.89 -13.97 -5.95
N LYS A 177 11.73 -14.49 -4.73
CA LYS A 177 12.60 -14.12 -3.59
C LYS A 177 14.03 -14.63 -3.79
N PHE A 178 14.14 -15.78 -4.44
CA PHE A 178 15.38 -16.48 -4.76
C PHE A 178 15.57 -16.63 -6.27
N CYS A 179 14.92 -15.81 -7.11
CA CYS A 179 15.00 -15.88 -8.58
C CYS A 179 14.61 -17.25 -9.14
N GLU A 180 13.61 -17.88 -8.53
CA GLU A 180 13.14 -19.23 -8.83
C GLU A 180 12.08 -19.30 -9.94
N CYS A 181 11.58 -18.15 -10.40
CA CYS A 181 10.59 -18.06 -11.46
C CYS A 181 11.20 -17.44 -12.72
N ASP A 182 11.01 -18.07 -13.87
CA ASP A 182 11.40 -17.57 -15.20
C ASP A 182 10.18 -17.69 -16.12
N ASP A 183 9.75 -16.59 -16.73
CA ASP A 183 8.56 -16.55 -17.60
C ASP A 183 8.79 -17.10 -19.02
N ARG A 184 10.05 -17.39 -19.39
CA ARG A 184 10.45 -17.92 -20.70
C ARG A 184 10.20 -19.41 -20.81
N GLU A 185 10.19 -20.09 -19.66
CA GLU A 185 9.98 -21.52 -19.56
C GLU A 185 8.48 -21.90 -19.52
N CYS A 186 7.59 -20.91 -19.47
CA CYS A 186 6.14 -21.10 -19.57
C CYS A 186 5.69 -21.21 -21.03
N ILE A 187 5.98 -22.35 -21.67
CA ILE A 187 5.41 -22.72 -22.97
C ILE A 187 4.03 -23.33 -22.74
N ASP A 188 3.02 -22.83 -23.45
CA ASP A 188 1.71 -23.47 -23.59
C ASP A 188 1.86 -24.76 -24.42
N ASP A 189 1.51 -25.90 -23.81
CA ASP A 189 1.64 -27.23 -24.44
C ASP A 189 0.69 -27.45 -25.64
N GLU A 190 -0.33 -26.58 -25.85
CA GLU A 190 -1.26 -26.65 -27.00
C GLU A 190 -0.92 -25.66 -28.12
N THR A 191 -0.39 -24.47 -27.81
CA THR A 191 -0.20 -23.40 -28.80
C THR A 191 1.27 -23.16 -29.19
N GLU A 192 2.24 -23.76 -28.49
CA GLU A 192 3.67 -23.43 -28.58
C GLU A 192 3.96 -21.93 -28.27
N GLU A 193 3.02 -21.21 -27.67
CA GLU A 193 3.18 -19.79 -27.32
C GLU A 193 3.65 -19.63 -25.87
N ILE A 194 4.51 -18.62 -25.66
CA ILE A 194 5.02 -18.22 -24.35
C ILE A 194 3.90 -17.49 -23.62
N CYS A 195 3.62 -17.81 -22.35
CA CYS A 195 2.69 -17.06 -21.51
C CYS A 195 3.21 -15.64 -21.20
N GLY A 196 3.11 -14.75 -22.18
CA GLY A 196 3.42 -13.33 -22.07
C GLY A 196 2.17 -12.51 -21.78
N ALA A 197 2.00 -12.14 -20.50
CA ALA A 197 1.32 -10.93 -20.04
C ALA A 197 0.04 -10.45 -20.78
N HIS A 198 -1.12 -11.07 -20.48
CA HIS A 198 -2.38 -10.32 -20.43
C HIS A 198 -3.38 -11.05 -19.54
N LEU A 199 -3.58 -10.58 -18.30
CA LEU A 199 -4.92 -10.44 -17.71
C LEU A 199 -4.83 -9.72 -16.37
N GLN A 200 -5.40 -8.52 -16.34
CA GLN A 200 -5.76 -7.78 -15.14
C GLN A 200 -6.83 -8.58 -14.37
N GLU A 201 -6.67 -8.64 -13.05
CA GLU A 201 -7.64 -9.14 -12.05
C GLU A 201 -8.01 -10.62 -12.10
N LEU A 202 -7.19 -11.45 -11.43
CA LEU A 202 -7.58 -12.27 -10.26
C LEU A 202 -6.38 -13.10 -9.80
N GLY A 203 -5.56 -12.53 -8.91
CA GLY A 203 -4.44 -13.22 -8.28
C GLY A 203 -3.21 -13.35 -9.18
N ARG A 204 -2.04 -12.94 -8.66
CA ARG A 204 -0.75 -13.33 -9.24
C ARG A 204 -0.84 -14.82 -9.58
N GLN A 205 -0.65 -15.20 -10.84
CA GLN A 205 -0.38 -16.59 -11.17
C GLN A 205 0.90 -16.97 -10.42
N SER A 206 0.73 -17.55 -9.24
CA SER A 206 1.81 -18.18 -8.53
C SER A 206 2.11 -19.42 -9.35
N CYS A 207 3.30 -19.50 -9.94
CA CYS A 207 3.90 -20.78 -10.27
C CYS A 207 3.82 -21.62 -8.98
N ARG A 208 2.87 -22.54 -8.89
CA ARG A 208 2.83 -23.52 -7.81
C ARG A 208 3.68 -24.69 -8.28
N LEU A 209 4.68 -25.06 -7.47
CA LEU A 209 5.31 -26.37 -7.60
C LEU A 209 4.22 -27.44 -7.42
N SER A 210 3.72 -28.00 -8.52
CA SER A 210 2.97 -29.24 -8.46
C SER A 210 3.99 -30.39 -8.41
N SER A 211 4.02 -31.04 -7.25
CA SER A 211 4.72 -32.28 -6.88
C SER A 211 5.80 -32.84 -7.82
N VAL A 212 7.01 -32.88 -7.28
CA VAL A 212 8.25 -33.55 -7.75
C VAL A 212 8.01 -34.83 -8.57
N VAL A 213 8.32 -34.75 -9.87
CA VAL A 213 8.98 -35.84 -10.61
C VAL A 213 10.01 -35.21 -11.55
N MET A 214 11.30 -35.43 -11.24
CA MET A 214 12.45 -35.15 -12.13
C MET A 214 12.65 -33.69 -12.59
N GLY A 215 12.84 -32.75 -11.65
CA GLY A 215 13.61 -31.52 -11.92
C GLY A 215 13.16 -30.65 -13.10
N LYS A 216 11.87 -30.72 -13.47
CA LYS A 216 11.19 -29.83 -14.43
C LYS A 216 9.87 -29.44 -13.78
N VAL A 217 9.63 -28.15 -13.65
CA VAL A 217 8.35 -27.65 -13.13
C VAL A 217 7.34 -27.73 -14.27
N LEU A 218 6.32 -28.58 -14.12
CA LEU A 218 5.19 -28.71 -15.03
C LEU A 218 3.92 -28.22 -14.34
N SER A 219 3.20 -27.33 -15.03
CA SER A 219 1.78 -26.95 -14.85
C SER A 219 1.44 -25.74 -13.96
N CYS A 220 0.81 -24.75 -14.61
CA CYS A 220 0.01 -23.69 -13.98
C CYS A 220 -1.31 -24.28 -13.46
N SER A 221 -1.51 -24.28 -12.14
CA SER A 221 -2.81 -24.65 -11.53
C SER A 221 -3.58 -23.41 -11.11
N LEU A 222 -4.83 -23.27 -11.56
CA LEU A 222 -5.82 -22.34 -11.00
C LEU A 222 -6.04 -22.66 -9.51
N GLY A 223 -5.38 -21.91 -8.64
CA GLY A 223 -5.67 -21.95 -7.21
C GLY A 223 -7.01 -21.30 -6.93
N LEU A 224 -8.10 -22.07 -6.96
CA LEU A 224 -9.36 -21.69 -6.33
C LEU A 224 -9.08 -21.46 -4.84
N GLY A 225 -8.92 -20.20 -4.45
CA GLY A 225 -8.92 -19.79 -3.06
C GLY A 225 -10.26 -20.15 -2.45
N THR A 226 -10.28 -21.14 -1.58
CA THR A 226 -11.43 -21.43 -0.72
C THR A 226 -11.48 -20.36 0.36
N ALA A 227 -12.25 -19.30 0.12
CA ALA A 227 -12.72 -18.42 1.19
C ALA A 227 -13.87 -19.12 1.96
N PRO A 228 -13.96 -18.97 3.29
CA PRO A 228 -15.04 -19.59 4.07
C PRO A 228 -16.38 -18.96 3.69
N ILE A 229 -17.35 -19.82 3.38
CA ILE A 229 -18.71 -19.46 3.02
C ILE A 229 -19.44 -19.00 4.30
N GLY A 230 -19.64 -17.69 4.45
CA GLY A 230 -20.56 -17.09 5.44
C GLY A 230 -22.04 -17.30 5.05
N PRO A 231 -23.00 -17.16 5.99
CA PRO A 231 -24.28 -17.83 5.91
C PRO A 231 -25.22 -17.24 4.85
N THR A 232 -25.92 -18.13 4.15
CA THR A 232 -26.94 -17.87 3.14
C THR A 232 -28.21 -17.31 3.79
N PHE A 233 -28.61 -16.09 3.41
CA PHE A 233 -29.97 -15.61 3.61
C PHE A 233 -30.88 -16.23 2.55
N ARG A 234 -31.80 -17.11 2.96
CA ARG A 234 -32.93 -17.56 2.15
C ARG A 234 -34.02 -16.48 2.23
N HIS A 235 -34.41 -15.91 1.09
CA HIS A 235 -35.72 -15.28 0.96
C HIS A 235 -36.75 -16.35 0.60
N ALA A 236 -37.84 -16.38 1.38
CA ALA A 236 -39.09 -17.06 1.08
C ALA A 236 -39.93 -16.20 0.12
#